data_AF-A0A927NYV3-F1
#
_entry.id   AF-A0A927NYV3-F1
#
_cell.length_a   1.000
_cell.length_b   1.000
_cell.length_c   1.000
_cell.angle_alpha   90.00
_cell.angle_beta   90.00
_cell.angle_gamma   90.00
#
_symmetry.space_group_name_H-M   'P 1'
#
loop_
_entity.id
_entity.type
_entity.pdbx_description
1 polymer ?
#
loop_
_entity_poly.entity_id
_entity_poly.type
_entity_poly.pdbx_seq_one_letter_code
_entity_poly.pdbx_strand_id
1 'polypeptide(L)'
;MVYEIAGLRIDIKNRLKYTDKFCEQYLSNDQESASDFSVAVTSEAFYEEKKQSPDYSDGYIENICLYREMCLKMPAYNRFLLHSCVLEFNGDAYAFRS
;
A
#
# COMPACT_ATOMS: atom_id res chain seq x y z
N MET A 1 -9.86 5.09 4.59
CA MET A 1 -10.04 4.06 5.64
C MET A 1 -8.67 3.81 6.25
N VAL A 2 -8.60 3.53 7.55
CA VAL A 2 -7.33 3.32 8.25
C VAL A 2 -6.97 1.84 8.23
N TYR A 3 -5.74 1.55 7.79
CA TYR A 3 -5.16 0.21 7.73
C TYR A 3 -3.89 0.13 8.58
N GLU A 4 -3.63 -1.02 9.19
CA GLU A 4 -2.41 -1.31 9.95
C GLU A 4 -1.46 -2.15 9.10
N ILE A 5 -0.41 -1.52 8.58
CA ILE A 5 0.55 -2.15 7.66
C ILE A 5 1.96 -1.88 8.19
N ALA A 6 2.75 -2.94 8.36
CA ALA A 6 4.13 -2.88 8.89
C ALA A 6 4.24 -2.15 10.26
N GLY A 7 3.18 -2.25 11.07
CA GLY A 7 3.08 -1.58 12.37
C GLY A 7 2.81 -0.08 12.30
N LEU A 8 2.35 0.44 11.15
CA LEU A 8 1.97 1.83 10.93
C LEU A 8 0.47 1.91 10.61
N ARG A 9 -0.18 2.96 11.09
CA ARG A 9 -1.58 3.29 10.84
C ARG A 9 -1.66 4.23 9.63
N ILE A 10 -2.11 3.72 8.49
CA ILE A 10 -2.13 4.44 7.22
C ILE A 10 -3.58 4.72 6.83
N ASP A 11 -3.94 6.00 6.67
CA ASP A 11 -5.23 6.37 6.07
C ASP A 11 -5.14 6.32 4.55
N ILE A 12 -5.77 5.32 3.94
CA ILE A 12 -5.84 5.15 2.49
C ILE A 12 -7.15 5.76 1.99
N LYS A 13 -7.01 6.76 1.11
CA LYS A 13 -8.13 7.41 0.42
C LYS A 13 -8.24 6.87 -1.00
N ASN A 14 -8.89 5.72 -1.13
CA ASN A 14 -9.21 5.10 -2.41
C ASN A 14 -10.55 5.63 -2.96
N ARG A 15 -10.66 5.71 -4.29
CA ARG A 15 -11.91 6.05 -4.99
C ARG A 15 -12.65 4.79 -5.44
N LEU A 16 -11.93 3.68 -5.64
CA LEU A 16 -12.47 2.42 -6.11
C LEU A 16 -12.39 1.34 -5.01
N LYS A 17 -13.42 0.49 -4.94
CA LYS A 17 -13.55 -0.60 -3.95
C LYS A 17 -12.51 -1.72 -4.11
N TYR A 18 -11.67 -1.67 -5.14
CA TYR A 18 -10.67 -2.70 -5.40
C TYR A 18 -9.61 -2.73 -4.30
N THR A 19 -9.14 -1.56 -3.87
CA THR A 19 -8.13 -1.44 -2.81
C THR A 19 -8.68 -1.86 -1.44
N ASP A 20 -9.98 -1.67 -1.18
CA ASP A 20 -10.60 -2.12 0.08
C ASP A 20 -10.52 -3.64 0.23
N LYS A 21 -10.83 -4.38 -0.84
CA LYS A 21 -10.73 -5.85 -0.85
C LYS A 21 -9.29 -6.32 -0.74
N PHE A 22 -8.37 -5.63 -1.40
CA PHE A 22 -6.96 -6.02 -1.38
C PHE A 22 -6.34 -5.86 0.01
N CYS A 23 -6.72 -4.80 0.74
CA CYS A 23 -6.21 -4.50 2.07
C CYS A 23 -7.13 -4.97 3.21
N GLU A 24 -8.15 -5.80 2.95
CA GLU A 24 -9.17 -6.19 3.92
C GLU A 24 -8.57 -6.81 5.20
N GLN A 25 -7.53 -7.63 5.04
CA GLN A 25 -6.84 -8.28 6.16
C GLN A 25 -6.01 -7.32 7.03
N TYR A 26 -5.75 -6.11 6.54
CA TYR A 26 -5.00 -5.07 7.23
C TYR A 26 -5.91 -3.96 7.79
N LEU A 27 -7.24 -4.13 7.71
CA LEU A 27 -8.16 -3.11 8.19
C LEU A 27 -8.01 -2.92 9.70
N SER A 28 -7.78 -1.67 10.13
CA SER A 28 -7.67 -1.34 11.55
C SER A 28 -9.04 -1.51 12.23
N ASN A 29 -9.06 -2.15 13.41
CA ASN A 29 -10.27 -2.20 14.25
C ASN A 29 -10.65 -0.80 14.79
N ASP A 30 -9.66 0.10 14.88
CA ASP A 30 -9.84 1.48 15.31
C ASP A 30 -9.72 2.41 14.10
N GLN A 31 -10.82 3.05 13.72
CA GLN A 31 -10.88 4.00 12.59
C GLN A 31 -10.83 5.48 13.03
N GLU A 32 -10.83 5.77 14.33
CA GLU A 32 -10.94 7.14 14.85
C GLU A 32 -9.60 7.68 15.35
N SER A 33 -8.71 6.81 15.85
CA SER A 33 -7.38 7.23 16.28
C SER A 33 -6.54 7.74 15.12
N ALA A 34 -5.64 8.68 15.44
CA ALA A 34 -4.74 9.33 14.49
C ALA A 34 -3.99 8.31 13.61
N SER A 35 -3.85 8.64 12.33
CA SER A 35 -3.00 7.92 11.39
C SER A 35 -1.60 8.53 11.40
N ASP A 36 -0.59 7.69 11.16
CA ASP A 36 0.80 8.13 11.02
C ASP A 36 0.97 9.00 9.76
N PHE A 37 0.29 8.62 8.67
CA PHE A 37 0.19 9.40 7.45
C PHE A 37 -1.03 8.96 6.62
N SER A 38 -1.35 9.78 5.61
CA SER A 38 -2.38 9.47 4.63
C SER A 38 -1.81 9.34 3.21
N VAL A 39 -2.46 8.51 2.40
CA VAL A 39 -2.16 8.33 0.98
C VAL A 39 -3.42 8.49 0.16
N ALA A 40 -3.27 9.15 -0.98
CA ALA A 40 -4.35 9.41 -1.92
C ALA A 40 -3.75 9.48 -3.33
N VAL A 41 -4.51 9.04 -4.33
CA VAL A 41 -4.12 9.18 -5.73
C VAL A 41 -4.66 10.50 -6.27
N THR A 42 -3.77 11.31 -6.82
CA THR A 42 -4.14 12.50 -7.58
C THR A 42 -4.64 12.09 -8.96
N SER A 43 -5.54 12.87 -9.55
CA SER A 43 -6.10 12.53 -10.86
C SER A 43 -5.00 12.48 -11.93
N GLU A 44 -3.99 13.34 -11.81
CA GLU A 44 -2.84 13.40 -12.69
C GLU A 44 -2.04 12.09 -12.66
N ALA A 45 -1.69 11.59 -11.47
CA ALA A 45 -0.96 10.33 -11.32
C ALA A 45 -1.74 9.14 -11.91
N PHE A 46 -3.06 9.12 -11.70
CA PHE A 46 -3.95 8.09 -12.26
C PHE A 46 -3.94 8.08 -13.78
N TYR A 47 -4.09 9.25 -14.43
CA TYR A 47 -4.13 9.34 -15.89
C TYR A 47 -2.77 9.04 -16.53
N GLU A 48 -1.67 9.45 -15.89
CA GLU A 48 -0.32 9.12 -16.37
C GLU A 48 -0.05 7.61 -16.33
N GLU A 49 -0.43 6.93 -15.24
CA GLU A 49 -0.30 5.47 -15.14
C GLU A 49 -1.23 4.76 -16.14
N LYS A 50 -2.46 5.27 -16.34
CA LYS A 50 -3.41 4.73 -17.32
C LYS A 50 -2.92 4.85 -18.76
N LYS A 51 -2.18 5.90 -19.12
CA LYS A 51 -1.54 6.02 -20.44
C LYS A 51 -0.44 4.99 -20.66
N GLN A 52 0.32 4.68 -19.61
CA GLN A 52 1.40 3.69 -19.68
C GLN A 52 0.88 2.25 -19.67
N SER A 53 -0.28 2.03 -19.04
CA SER A 53 -0.86 0.71 -18.77
C SER A 53 -2.34 0.65 -19.22
N PRO A 54 -2.65 0.84 -20.52
CA PRO A 54 -4.03 1.00 -21.00
C PRO A 54 -4.88 -0.27 -20.89
N ASP A 55 -4.25 -1.45 -20.84
CA ASP A 55 -4.92 -2.75 -20.81
C ASP A 55 -5.39 -3.16 -19.40
N TYR A 56 -5.00 -2.41 -18.37
CA TYR A 56 -5.33 -2.72 -16.98
C TYR A 56 -6.61 -2.01 -16.51
N SER A 57 -7.32 -2.65 -15.58
CA SER A 57 -8.53 -2.06 -15.01
C SER A 57 -8.21 -0.81 -14.18
N ASP A 58 -9.13 0.17 -14.18
CA ASP A 58 -9.01 1.40 -13.40
C ASP A 58 -8.74 1.12 -11.90
N GLY A 59 -9.34 0.06 -11.34
CA GLY A 59 -9.11 -0.35 -9.94
C GLY A 59 -7.67 -0.80 -9.67
N TYR A 60 -7.06 -1.50 -10.63
CA TYR A 60 -5.67 -1.95 -10.52
C TYR A 60 -4.69 -0.79 -10.68
N ILE A 61 -4.98 0.13 -11.60
CA ILE A 61 -4.17 1.35 -11.81
C ILE A 61 -4.18 2.20 -10.52
N GLU A 62 -5.35 2.45 -9.94
CA GLU A 62 -5.43 3.17 -8.66
C GLU A 62 -4.64 2.46 -7.55
N ASN A 63 -4.75 1.13 -7.47
CA ASN A 63 -4.04 0.34 -6.47
C ASN A 63 -2.52 0.50 -6.59
N ILE A 64 -1.95 0.44 -7.80
CA ILE A 64 -0.52 0.66 -8.03
C ILE A 64 -0.09 2.07 -7.61
N CYS A 65 -0.88 3.09 -7.96
CA CYS A 65 -0.57 4.46 -7.57
C CYS A 65 -0.55 4.63 -6.04
N LEU A 66 -1.57 4.10 -5.34
CA LEU A 66 -1.61 4.10 -3.87
C LEU A 66 -0.42 3.37 -3.28
N TYR A 67 -0.12 2.19 -3.83
CA TYR A 67 0.97 1.36 -3.37
C TYR A 67 2.33 2.06 -3.50
N ARG A 68 2.56 2.73 -4.61
CA ARG A 68 3.77 3.53 -4.85
C ARG A 68 3.89 4.68 -3.85
N GLU A 69 2.82 5.45 -3.67
CA GLU A 69 2.80 6.57 -2.70
C GLU A 69 3.06 6.10 -1.27
N MET A 70 2.49 4.95 -0.87
CA MET A 70 2.79 4.33 0.44
C MET A 70 4.27 4.00 0.56
N CYS A 71 4.83 3.31 -0.44
CA CYS A 71 6.23 2.89 -0.42
C CYS A 71 7.22 4.06 -0.42
N LEU A 72 6.86 5.19 -1.02
CA LEU A 72 7.70 6.40 -1.00
C LEU A 72 7.72 7.09 0.37
N LYS A 73 6.64 6.98 1.16
CA LYS A 73 6.53 7.56 2.50
C LYS A 73 7.10 6.66 3.60
N MET A 74 7.02 5.34 3.43
CA MET A 74 7.50 4.34 4.40
C MET A 74 8.95 4.53 4.90
N PRO A 75 9.92 4.97 4.08
CA PRO A 75 11.28 5.24 4.54
C PRO A 75 11.38 6.29 5.65
N ALA A 76 10.47 7.29 5.67
CA ALA A 76 10.43 8.29 6.73
C ALA A 76 10.08 7.69 8.11
N TYR A 77 9.49 6.49 8.12
CA TYR A 77 9.11 5.73 9.31
C TYR A 77 10.01 4.52 9.55
N ASN A 78 11.21 4.52 8.94
CA ASN A 78 12.17 3.42 9.01
C ASN A 78 11.55 2.07 8.56
N ARG A 79 10.82 2.11 7.45
CA ARG A 79 10.26 0.94 6.74
C ARG A 79 10.65 1.00 5.27
N PHE A 80 10.82 -0.15 4.64
CA PHE A 80 11.07 -0.24 3.21
C PHE A 80 10.34 -1.45 2.63
N LEU A 81 10.07 -1.39 1.33
CA LEU A 81 9.48 -2.51 0.62
C LEU A 81 10.58 -3.40 0.05
N LEU A 82 10.47 -4.71 0.29
CA LEU A 82 11.30 -5.72 -0.34
C LEU A 82 10.44 -6.78 -1.01
N HIS A 83 10.47 -6.81 -2.34
CA HIS A 83 9.88 -7.92 -3.09
C HIS A 83 10.75 -9.17 -2.90
N SER A 84 10.30 -10.07 -2.02
CA SER A 84 11.05 -11.27 -1.62
C SER A 84 10.14 -12.37 -1.14
N CYS A 85 10.65 -13.60 -1.16
CA CYS A 85 10.11 -14.71 -0.39
C CYS A 85 10.77 -14.71 0.98
N VAL A 86 10.00 -14.74 2.06
CA VAL A 86 10.53 -14.70 3.44
C VAL A 86 10.28 -16.03 4.12
N LEU A 87 11.33 -16.60 4.72
CA LEU A 87 11.28 -17.82 5.54
C LEU A 87 11.68 -17.47 6.97
N GLU A 88 10.91 -17.91 7.95
CA GLU A 88 11.32 -17.86 9.36
C GLU A 88 12.01 -19.18 9.75
N PHE A 89 13.20 -19.10 10.34
CA PHE A 89 13.92 -20.24 10.90
C PHE A 89 14.67 -19.86 12.16
N ASN A 90 14.41 -20.57 13.26
CA ASN A 90 15.04 -20.37 14.56
C ASN A 90 14.91 -18.94 15.13
N GLY A 91 13.77 -18.28 14.89
CA GLY A 91 13.51 -16.91 15.35
C GLY A 91 14.07 -15.81 14.44
N ASP A 92 14.79 -16.18 13.38
CA ASP A 92 15.31 -15.25 12.37
C ASP A 92 14.48 -15.33 11.08
N ALA A 93 14.29 -14.18 10.42
CA ALA A 93 13.64 -14.09 9.13
C ALA A 93 14.66 -13.94 7.99
N TYR A 94 14.59 -14.82 7.00
CA TYR A 94 15.46 -14.87 5.83
C TYR A 94 14.68 -14.45 4.58
N ALA A 95 15.08 -13.36 3.95
CA ALA A 95 14.45 -12.85 2.74
C ALA A 95 15.27 -13.24 1.49
N PHE A 96 14.64 -13.98 0.57
CA PHE A 96 15.19 -14.38 -0.72
C PHE A 96 14.60 -13.50 -1.83
N ARG A 97 15.48 -12.83 -2.58
CA ARG A 97 15.10 -11.98 -3.71
C ARG A 97 15.75 -12.51 -4.99
N SER A 98 14.96 -12.59 -6.06
CA SER A 98 15.41 -12.86 -7.43
C SER A 98 15.78 -11.58 -8.18
#